data_AF-A0A8J6LLB9-F1
#
_entry.id   AF-A0A8J6LLB9-F1
#
_cell.length_a   1.000
_cell.length_b   1.000
_cell.length_c   1.000
_cell.angle_alpha   90.00
_cell.angle_beta   90.00
_cell.angle_gamma   90.00
#
_symmetry.space_group_name_H-M   'P 1'
#
loop_
_entity.id
_entity.type
_entity.pdbx_description
1 polymer ?
#
loop_
_entity_poly.entity_id
_entity_poly.type
_entity_poly.pdbx_seq_one_letter_code
_entity_poly.pdbx_strand_id
1 'polypeptide(L)'
;MASNTSKTARASVRAGQAGAAGGALSVLGEFKYLIPLDFGKHAYVRNLTNGKTLRLATTSEQFVEEIRVLAAAGHGTKIRAELALLAASHPDHGWDATEARLVEAGVFGE
;
A
#
# COMPACT_ATOMS: atom_id res chain seq x y z
N MET A 1 -9.93 -43.29 -2.51
CA MET A 1 -8.82 -42.33 -2.38
C MET A 1 -9.24 -41.28 -1.36
N ALA A 2 -8.48 -41.12 -0.27
CA ALA A 2 -8.80 -40.16 0.79
C ALA A 2 -8.08 -38.83 0.53
N SER A 3 -8.85 -37.74 0.43
CA SER A 3 -8.33 -36.38 0.25
C SER A 3 -7.75 -35.85 1.56
N ASN A 4 -6.43 -35.91 1.71
CA ASN A 4 -5.70 -35.21 2.76
C ASN A 4 -5.68 -33.70 2.47
N THR A 5 -6.73 -32.99 2.87
CA THR A 5 -6.72 -31.52 2.91
C THR A 5 -5.96 -31.07 4.16
N SER A 6 -4.79 -30.47 3.95
CA SER A 6 -3.91 -29.98 5.00
C SER A 6 -4.60 -28.93 5.88
N LYS A 7 -4.58 -29.12 7.22
CA LYS A 7 -5.19 -28.24 8.23
C LYS A 7 -4.48 -26.89 8.42
N THR A 8 -3.42 -26.61 7.67
CA THR A 8 -2.66 -25.34 7.78
C THR A 8 -3.22 -24.20 6.92
N ALA A 9 -4.10 -24.49 5.95
CA ALA A 9 -4.66 -23.45 5.08
C ALA A 9 -5.69 -22.53 5.77
N ARG A 10 -6.24 -22.94 6.93
CA ARG A 10 -7.36 -22.23 7.57
C ARG A 10 -6.94 -21.26 8.68
N ALA A 11 -5.68 -21.30 9.12
CA ALA A 11 -5.19 -20.43 10.20
C ALA A 11 -4.65 -19.08 9.69
N SER A 12 -4.12 -19.01 8.47
CA SER A 12 -3.61 -17.75 7.88
C SER A 12 -4.74 -16.79 7.46
N VAL A 13 -5.92 -17.31 7.12
CA VAL A 13 -7.07 -16.49 6.70
C VAL A 13 -7.65 -15.67 7.86
N ARG A 14 -7.57 -16.16 9.10
CA ARG A 14 -8.16 -15.49 10.27
C ARG A 14 -7.30 -14.35 10.82
N ALA A 15 -5.97 -14.42 10.65
CA ALA A 15 -5.07 -13.36 11.10
C ALA A 15 -5.08 -12.13 10.18
N GLY A 16 -5.39 -12.29 8.89
CA GLY A 16 -5.58 -11.17 7.95
C GLY A 16 -6.89 -10.40 8.14
N GLN A 17 -7.87 -10.97 8.85
CA GLN A 17 -9.19 -10.36 9.07
C GLN A 17 -9.27 -9.55 10.36
N ALA A 18 -8.42 -9.82 11.36
CA ALA A 18 -8.46 -9.11 12.64
C ALA A 18 -7.83 -7.70 12.59
N GLY A 19 -6.96 -7.42 11.62
CA GLY A 19 -6.44 -6.08 11.33
C GLY A 19 -7.30 -5.26 10.35
N ALA A 20 -8.31 -5.86 9.74
CA ALA A 20 -9.20 -5.22 8.77
C ALA A 20 -10.36 -4.43 9.42
N ALA A 21 -10.44 -4.39 10.75
CA ALA A 21 -11.54 -3.78 11.50
C ALA A 21 -11.36 -2.28 11.79
N GLY A 22 -10.48 -1.60 11.04
CA GLY A 22 -10.33 -0.13 11.06
C GLY A 22 -10.18 0.40 9.63
N GLY A 23 -11.27 0.48 8.88
CA GLY A 23 -11.33 1.24 7.62
C GLY A 23 -10.73 0.61 6.35
N ALA A 24 -10.25 -0.64 6.38
CA ALA A 24 -9.43 -1.20 5.29
C ALA A 24 -10.17 -1.98 4.18
N LEU A 25 -11.49 -2.15 4.22
CA LEU A 25 -12.21 -2.99 3.23
C LEU A 25 -13.53 -2.41 2.69
N SER A 26 -13.83 -1.14 2.97
CA SER A 26 -14.85 -0.43 2.19
C SER A 26 -14.17 0.22 1.00
N VAL A 27 -14.29 -0.37 -0.20
CA VAL A 27 -14.80 0.28 -1.44
C VAL A 27 -14.83 -0.80 -2.54
N LEU A 28 -16.02 -1.24 -2.94
CA LEU A 28 -16.29 -2.12 -4.09
C LEU A 28 -16.08 -1.42 -5.46
N GLY A 29 -15.11 -0.51 -5.58
CA GLY A 29 -14.91 0.29 -6.79
C GLY A 29 -13.69 1.22 -6.85
N GLU A 30 -12.98 1.43 -5.74
CA GLU A 30 -11.76 2.26 -5.72
C GLU A 30 -10.54 1.36 -5.54
N PHE A 31 -9.67 1.33 -6.54
CA PHE A 31 -8.39 0.62 -6.47
C PHE A 31 -7.45 1.41 -5.57
N LYS A 32 -7.16 0.88 -4.37
CA LYS A 32 -6.08 1.40 -3.51
C LYS A 32 -4.71 1.06 -4.10
N TYR A 33 -3.84 2.05 -4.22
CA TYR A 33 -2.45 1.85 -4.63
C TYR A 33 -1.59 1.47 -3.43
N LEU A 34 -1.93 2.00 -2.25
CA LEU A 34 -1.17 1.83 -1.01
C LEU A 34 -2.03 1.17 0.07
N ILE A 35 -1.61 -0.01 0.51
CA ILE A 35 -2.20 -0.65 1.68
C ILE A 35 -1.21 -0.53 2.83
N PRO A 36 -1.49 0.31 3.85
CA PRO A 36 -0.56 0.56 4.95
C PRO A 36 -0.39 -0.70 5.81
N LEU A 37 0.84 -0.95 6.27
CA LEU A 37 1.21 -2.04 7.16
C LEU A 37 2.13 -1.53 8.26
N ASP A 38 2.23 -2.27 9.36
CA ASP A 38 3.23 -2.05 10.41
C ASP A 38 3.31 -0.58 10.87
N PHE A 39 2.15 0.07 11.06
CA PHE A 39 2.04 1.49 11.44
C PHE A 39 2.74 2.45 10.46
N GLY A 40 2.64 2.20 9.16
CA GLY A 40 3.22 3.03 8.11
C GLY A 40 4.67 2.72 7.78
N LYS A 41 5.32 1.79 8.48
CA LYS A 41 6.69 1.35 8.16
C LYS A 41 6.79 0.60 6.85
N HIS A 42 5.72 -0.09 6.47
CA HIS A 42 5.62 -0.81 5.19
C HIS A 42 4.29 -0.50 4.51
N ALA A 43 4.25 -0.74 3.21
CA ALA A 43 3.03 -0.73 2.43
C ALA A 43 3.03 -1.89 1.43
N TYR A 44 1.86 -2.43 1.13
CA TYR A 44 1.69 -3.06 -0.17
C TYR A 44 1.50 -1.97 -1.22
N VAL A 45 2.38 -1.95 -2.21
CA VAL A 45 2.23 -1.13 -3.42
C VAL A 45 1.64 -2.00 -4.50
N ARG A 46 0.42 -1.68 -4.92
CA ARG A 46 -0.25 -2.36 -6.02
C ARG A 46 0.10 -1.66 -7.33
N ASN A 47 1.00 -2.27 -8.09
CA ASN A 47 1.38 -1.73 -9.37
C ASN A 47 0.41 -2.19 -10.47
N LEU A 48 -0.40 -1.25 -10.96
CA LEU A 48 -1.39 -1.51 -12.01
C LEU A 48 -0.77 -1.63 -13.40
N THR A 49 0.47 -1.18 -13.61
CA THR A 49 1.16 -1.26 -14.92
C THR A 49 1.69 -2.66 -15.21
N ASN A 50 1.98 -3.44 -14.17
CA ASN A 50 2.53 -4.79 -14.29
C ASN A 50 1.71 -5.87 -13.55
N GLY A 51 0.64 -5.48 -12.84
CA GLY A 51 -0.25 -6.38 -12.11
C GLY A 51 0.33 -6.96 -10.81
N LYS A 52 1.53 -6.54 -10.38
CA LYS A 52 2.19 -7.03 -9.17
C LYS A 52 1.77 -6.23 -7.95
N THR A 53 1.86 -6.88 -6.78
CA THR A 53 1.70 -6.23 -5.49
C THR A 53 2.95 -6.51 -4.66
N LEU A 54 3.70 -5.47 -4.32
CA LEU A 54 4.98 -5.57 -3.62
C LEU A 54 4.83 -5.07 -2.19
N ARG A 55 5.36 -5.82 -1.22
CA ARG A 55 5.50 -5.33 0.16
C ARG A 55 6.82 -4.58 0.29
N LEU A 56 6.76 -3.27 0.44
CA LEU A 56 7.94 -2.40 0.47
C LEU A 56 7.98 -1.62 1.78
N ALA A 57 9.18 -1.36 2.30
CA ALA A 57 9.34 -0.39 3.38
C ALA A 57 9.16 1.02 2.82
N THR A 58 8.37 1.86 3.47
CA THR A 58 8.06 3.23 2.99
C THR A 58 9.32 4.12 2.90
N THR A 59 10.35 3.78 3.67
CA THR A 59 11.67 4.44 3.67
C THR A 59 12.68 3.84 2.68
N SER A 60 12.31 2.81 1.91
CA SER A 60 13.22 2.16 0.96
C SER A 60 13.25 2.86 -0.39
N GLU A 61 14.40 2.85 -1.07
CA GLU A 61 14.52 3.36 -2.45
C GLU A 61 13.60 2.59 -3.41
N GLN A 62 13.43 1.29 -3.18
CA GLN A 62 12.50 0.47 -3.97
C GLN A 62 11.06 0.98 -3.90
N PHE A 63 10.61 1.49 -2.74
CA PHE A 63 9.30 2.14 -2.63
C PHE A 63 9.23 3.39 -3.49
N VAL A 64 10.24 4.26 -3.43
CA VAL A 64 10.30 5.49 -4.24
C VAL A 64 10.21 5.16 -5.73
N GLU A 65 11.00 4.19 -6.20
CA GLU A 65 11.02 3.80 -7.60
C GLU A 65 9.70 3.15 -8.05
N GLU A 66 9.07 2.34 -7.21
CA GLU A 66 7.77 1.76 -7.55
C GLU A 66 6.68 2.85 -7.69
N ILE A 67 6.69 3.86 -6.80
CA ILE A 67 5.78 5.00 -6.92
C ILE A 67 6.14 5.87 -8.13
N ARG A 68 7.41 6.03 -8.47
CA ARG A 68 7.87 6.73 -9.69
C ARG A 68 7.32 6.06 -10.95
N VAL A 69 7.39 4.74 -11.04
CA VAL A 69 6.82 3.98 -12.17
C VAL A 69 5.31 4.25 -12.30
N LEU A 70 4.58 4.24 -11.19
CA LEU A 70 3.14 4.52 -11.20
C LEU A 70 2.82 5.97 -11.55
N ALA A 71 3.60 6.92 -11.02
CA ALA A 71 3.46 8.33 -11.33
C ALA A 71 3.70 8.62 -12.81
N ALA A 72 4.76 8.06 -13.39
CA ALA A 72 5.06 8.15 -14.82
C ALA A 72 3.98 7.54 -15.72
N ALA A 73 3.22 6.57 -15.20
CA ALA A 73 2.05 5.98 -15.87
C ALA A 73 0.74 6.77 -15.65
N GLY A 74 0.80 7.97 -15.06
CA GLY A 74 -0.35 8.85 -14.87
C GLY A 74 -1.15 8.61 -13.59
N HIS A 75 -0.65 7.80 -12.66
CA HIS A 75 -1.33 7.52 -11.38
C HIS A 75 -0.90 8.45 -10.24
N GLY A 76 0.05 9.36 -10.49
CA GLY A 76 0.67 10.21 -9.45
C GLY A 76 -0.32 11.02 -8.63
N THR A 77 -1.30 11.68 -9.27
CA THR A 77 -2.32 12.49 -8.57
C THR A 77 -3.18 11.65 -7.62
N LYS A 78 -3.54 10.43 -8.02
CA LYS A 78 -4.35 9.52 -7.19
C LYS A 78 -3.55 9.00 -6.00
N ILE A 79 -2.28 8.67 -6.21
CA ILE A 79 -1.39 8.22 -5.14
C ILE A 79 -1.15 9.35 -4.13
N ARG A 80 -0.96 10.60 -4.59
CA ARG A 80 -0.84 11.77 -3.69
C ARG A 80 -2.08 11.97 -2.83
N ALA A 81 -3.27 11.88 -3.44
CA ALA A 81 -4.53 11.95 -2.69
C ALA A 81 -4.63 10.83 -1.63
N GLU A 82 -4.20 9.62 -1.97
CA GLU A 82 -4.19 8.49 -1.03
C GLU A 82 -3.19 8.70 0.12
N LEU A 83 -1.98 9.24 -0.15
CA LEU A 83 -1.01 9.60 0.88
C LEU A 83 -1.56 10.67 1.84
N ALA A 84 -2.22 11.71 1.31
CA ALA A 84 -2.85 12.73 2.12
C ALA A 84 -3.97 12.17 3.02
N LEU A 85 -4.79 11.25 2.50
CA LEU A 85 -5.81 10.55 3.28
C LEU A 85 -5.19 9.66 4.37
N LEU A 86 -4.09 8.97 4.07
CA LEU A 86 -3.35 8.16 5.04
C LEU A 86 -2.74 9.03 6.16
N ALA A 87 -2.16 10.18 5.82
CA ALA A 87 -1.65 11.14 6.79
C ALA A 87 -2.75 11.72 7.69
N ALA A 88 -3.91 12.05 7.12
CA ALA A 88 -5.05 12.54 7.90
C ALA A 88 -5.65 11.47 8.82
N SER A 89 -5.72 10.21 8.37
CA SER A 89 -6.32 9.11 9.12
C SER A 89 -5.38 8.52 10.18
N HIS A 90 -4.07 8.64 9.95
CA HIS A 90 -3.01 8.06 10.78
C HIS A 90 -1.84 9.05 10.92
N PRO A 91 -2.03 10.15 11.66
CA PRO A 91 -1.04 11.23 11.76
C PRO A 91 0.31 10.76 12.33
N ASP A 92 0.31 9.76 13.20
CA ASP A 92 1.53 9.26 13.86
C ASP A 92 2.29 8.18 13.04
N HIS A 93 1.82 7.84 11.83
CA HIS A 93 2.41 6.76 11.02
C HIS A 93 3.43 7.26 9.98
N GLY A 94 3.74 8.57 9.96
CA GLY A 94 4.80 9.15 9.13
C GLY A 94 4.49 9.22 7.63
N TRP A 95 3.20 9.29 7.26
CA TRP A 95 2.78 9.41 5.87
C TRP A 95 3.10 10.78 5.26
N ASP A 96 3.10 11.84 6.08
CA ASP A 96 3.56 13.18 5.69
C ASP A 96 5.04 13.16 5.29
N ALA A 97 5.90 12.52 6.10
CA ALA A 97 7.33 12.37 5.80
C ALA A 97 7.55 11.47 4.58
N THR A 98 6.71 10.45 4.39
CA THR A 98 6.74 9.59 3.20
C THR A 98 6.40 10.38 1.94
N GLU A 99 5.37 11.22 1.98
CA GLU A 99 5.00 12.09 0.86
C GLU A 99 6.10 13.12 0.57
N ALA A 100 6.63 13.79 1.60
CA ALA A 100 7.72 14.76 1.47
C ALA A 100 8.93 14.15 0.75
N ARG A 101 9.35 12.96 1.16
CA ARG A 101 10.45 12.22 0.52
C ARG A 101 10.18 11.91 -0.95
N LEU A 102 8.95 11.57 -1.33
CA LEU A 102 8.59 11.33 -2.73
C LEU A 102 8.64 12.63 -3.54
N VAL A 103 8.20 13.75 -2.96
CA VAL A 103 8.31 15.08 -3.57
C VAL A 103 9.78 15.49 -3.76
N GLU A 104 10.61 15.34 -2.72
CA GLU A 104 12.05 15.60 -2.76
C GLU A 104 12.77 14.74 -3.79
N ALA A 105 12.33 13.49 -3.97
CA ALA A 105 12.85 12.58 -4.99
C ALA A 105 12.33 12.88 -6.43
N GLY A 106 11.50 13.92 -6.59
CA GLY A 106 10.94 14.33 -7.88
C GLY A 106 9.98 13.29 -8.47
N VAL A 107 9.33 12.47 -7.64
CA VAL A 107 8.43 11.40 -8.10
C VAL A 107 7.17 11.97 -8.77
N PHE A 108 6.70 13.11 -8.30
CA PHE A 108 5.43 13.71 -8.70
C PHE A 108 5.58 15.02 -9.50
N GLY A 109 6.63 15.15 -10.32
CA GLY A 109 6.96 16.37 -11.08
C GLY A 109 5.77 17.08 -11.74
N GLU A 110 5.94 18.38 -12.01
CA GLU A 110 4.91 19.31 -12.54
C GLU A 110 4.13 18.79 -13.76
#